data_AF-A0A0D6LMA1-F1
#
_entry.id   AF-A0A0D6LMA1-F1
#
_cell.length_a   1.000
_cell.length_b   1.000
_cell.length_c   1.000
_cell.angle_alpha   90.00
_cell.angle_beta   90.00
_cell.angle_gamma   90.00
#
_symmetry.space_group_name_H-M   'P 1'
#
loop_
_entity.id
_entity.type
_entity.pdbx_description
1 polymer ?
#
loop_
_entity_poly.entity_id
_entity_poly.type
_entity_poly.pdbx_seq_one_letter_code
_entity_poly.pdbx_strand_id
1 'polypeptide(L)'
;MDRYSPRPPPRSYSNLNVDCIDGVIRPVPQHSPLTKQVNQLAYEIPKNKYAQNPWNYAPEFLKVFGDVRVHVGGKAVFDCVLLGSPRPKVCWLFNDEKMRFNDVQVDDTADVCRLTVPYVMPHHFGTFTVLCENEVGRAVASAQLLPLSIPPQANHGPLG
;
A
#
# COMPACT_ATOMS: atom_id res chain seq x y z
N MET A 1 -70.48 -19.62 44.75
CA MET A 1 -69.88 -18.36 44.30
C MET A 1 -68.39 -18.40 44.58
N ASP A 2 -67.44 -18.23 43.68
CA ASP A 2 -67.32 -18.56 42.25
C ASP A 2 -65.82 -18.79 42.04
N ARG A 3 -65.46 -19.83 41.29
CA ARG A 3 -64.08 -20.11 40.91
C ARG A 3 -63.60 -19.00 39.97
N TYR A 4 -62.73 -18.11 40.44
CA TYR A 4 -61.96 -17.22 39.58
C TYR A 4 -60.47 -17.34 39.91
N SER A 5 -59.82 -18.29 39.27
CA SER A 5 -58.37 -18.25 39.05
C SER A 5 -58.04 -17.07 38.13
N PRO A 6 -57.15 -16.14 38.51
CA PRO A 6 -56.63 -15.15 37.56
C PRO A 6 -55.78 -15.88 36.52
N ARG A 7 -56.16 -15.77 35.24
CA ARG A 7 -55.33 -16.24 34.12
C ARG A 7 -54.02 -15.44 34.10
N PRO A 8 -52.85 -16.05 33.86
CA PRO A 8 -51.64 -15.29 33.59
C PRO A 8 -51.78 -14.52 32.26
N PRO A 9 -51.23 -13.29 32.16
CA PRO A 9 -51.26 -12.50 30.94
C PRO A 9 -50.50 -13.20 29.79
N PRO A 10 -50.86 -12.91 28.53
CA PRO A 10 -50.33 -13.63 27.39
C PRO A 10 -48.83 -13.34 27.21
N ARG A 11 -48.08 -14.41 26.94
CA ARG A 11 -46.71 -14.33 26.43
C ARG A 11 -46.72 -13.51 25.16
N SER A 12 -46.08 -12.34 25.16
CA SER A 12 -45.45 -11.87 23.93
C SER A 12 -44.32 -10.87 24.21
N TYR A 13 -43.21 -11.12 23.50
CA TYR A 13 -42.03 -10.29 23.25
C TYR A 13 -41.28 -9.82 24.52
N SER A 14 -40.05 -10.30 24.80
CA SER A 14 -38.89 -10.12 23.93
C SER A 14 -37.72 -10.98 24.43
N ASN A 15 -37.00 -11.61 23.51
CA ASN A 15 -35.76 -12.35 23.77
C ASN A 15 -34.63 -11.42 24.20
N LEU A 16 -34.46 -11.18 25.50
CA LEU A 16 -33.24 -10.59 26.04
C LEU A 16 -32.80 -11.42 27.25
N ASN A 17 -31.80 -12.28 27.03
CA ASN A 17 -31.05 -12.94 28.09
C ASN A 17 -30.27 -11.83 28.83
N VAL A 18 -30.76 -11.40 29.99
CA VAL A 18 -30.10 -10.40 30.83
C VAL A 18 -29.98 -10.97 32.23
N ASP A 19 -28.78 -11.43 32.60
CA ASP A 19 -28.46 -11.75 34.00
C ASP A 19 -27.88 -10.50 34.67
N CYS A 20 -28.54 -10.07 35.75
CA CYS A 20 -28.05 -9.01 36.62
C CYS A 20 -27.24 -9.63 37.76
N ILE A 21 -25.92 -9.58 37.66
CA ILE A 21 -25.04 -9.67 38.83
C ILE A 21 -24.42 -8.29 39.06
N ASP A 22 -24.54 -7.78 40.29
CA ASP A 22 -23.96 -6.51 40.77
C ASP A 22 -24.35 -5.21 40.03
N GLY A 23 -25.53 -5.15 39.42
CA GLY A 23 -26.09 -3.88 38.91
C GLY A 23 -25.39 -3.27 37.69
N VAL A 24 -24.48 -4.02 37.05
CA VAL A 24 -23.83 -3.60 35.80
C VAL A 24 -24.42 -4.41 34.65
N ILE A 25 -25.20 -3.75 33.80
CA ILE A 25 -25.70 -4.34 32.54
C ILE A 25 -24.49 -4.58 31.64
N ARG A 26 -24.05 -5.84 31.50
CA ARG A 26 -23.02 -6.24 30.54
C ARG A 26 -23.70 -7.04 29.43
N PRO A 27 -23.50 -6.70 28.14
CA PRO A 27 -24.03 -7.52 27.06
C PRO A 27 -23.38 -8.90 27.13
N VAL A 28 -24.19 -9.95 27.30
CA VAL A 28 -23.72 -11.35 27.19
C VAL A 28 -23.16 -11.52 25.79
N PRO A 29 -21.88 -11.88 25.61
CA PRO A 29 -21.33 -12.20 24.30
C PRO A 29 -22.08 -13.44 23.79
N GLN A 30 -23.06 -13.25 22.92
CA GLN A 30 -23.67 -14.35 22.22
C GLN A 30 -22.58 -14.91 21.30
N HIS A 31 -21.99 -16.04 21.67
CA HIS A 31 -21.10 -16.80 20.80
C HIS A 31 -21.92 -17.28 19.61
N SER A 32 -22.07 -16.42 18.61
CA SER A 32 -22.68 -16.81 17.36
C SER A 32 -21.81 -17.91 16.74
N PRO A 33 -22.41 -18.93 16.10
CA PRO A 33 -21.64 -19.91 15.35
C PRO A 33 -20.79 -19.24 14.26
N LEU A 34 -21.21 -18.07 13.77
CA LEU A 34 -20.44 -17.23 12.86
C LEU A 34 -19.16 -16.68 13.51
N THR A 35 -19.18 -16.30 14.79
CA THR A 35 -17.98 -15.86 15.53
C THR A 35 -16.99 -17.00 15.71
N LYS A 36 -17.47 -18.23 15.90
CA LYS A 36 -16.60 -19.42 15.90
C LYS A 36 -16.00 -19.67 14.52
N GLN A 37 -16.79 -19.49 13.47
CA GLN A 37 -16.35 -19.69 12.08
C GLN A 37 -15.32 -18.64 11.64
N VAL A 38 -15.53 -17.36 12.02
CA VAL A 38 -14.57 -16.26 11.78
C VAL A 38 -13.25 -16.53 12.50
N ASN A 39 -13.29 -17.00 13.76
CA ASN A 39 -12.09 -17.36 14.49
C ASN A 39 -11.39 -18.59 13.88
N GLN A 40 -12.12 -19.61 13.47
CA GLN A 40 -11.56 -20.83 12.90
C GLN A 40 -10.86 -20.58 11.56
N LEU A 41 -11.41 -19.72 10.70
CA LEU A 41 -10.77 -19.30 9.44
C LEU A 41 -9.46 -18.52 9.67
N ALA A 42 -9.35 -17.77 10.77
CA ALA A 42 -8.09 -17.10 11.15
C ALA A 42 -7.01 -18.07 11.66
N TYR A 43 -7.41 -19.22 12.23
CA TYR A 43 -6.47 -20.26 12.72
C TYR A 43 -5.99 -21.22 11.62
N GLU A 44 -6.69 -21.30 10.49
CA GLU A 44 -6.35 -22.16 9.37
C GLU A 44 -5.47 -21.49 8.30
N ILE A 45 -4.86 -20.33 8.59
CA ILE A 45 -3.86 -19.70 7.71
C ILE A 45 -2.67 -20.69 7.59
N PRO A 46 -2.55 -21.45 6.48
CA PRO A 46 -1.72 -22.64 6.44
C PRO A 46 -0.29 -22.25 6.12
N LYS A 47 0.67 -22.69 6.96
CA LYS A 47 2.13 -22.87 6.70
C LYS A 47 2.71 -22.11 5.50
N ASN A 48 2.49 -20.82 5.44
CA ASN A 48 3.14 -19.94 4.49
C ASN A 48 4.04 -19.04 5.35
N LYS A 49 5.22 -18.65 4.87
CA LYS A 49 6.13 -17.72 5.59
C LYS A 49 5.45 -16.42 6.06
N TYR A 50 4.30 -16.10 5.47
CA TYR A 50 3.38 -15.00 5.78
C TYR A 50 2.53 -15.23 7.05
N ALA A 51 2.47 -16.44 7.60
CA ALA A 51 1.70 -16.78 8.81
C ALA A 51 2.48 -16.55 10.12
N GLN A 52 3.80 -16.33 10.05
CA GLN A 52 4.62 -16.08 11.25
C GLN A 52 4.48 -14.67 11.80
N ASN A 53 3.98 -13.73 11.00
CA ASN A 53 3.61 -12.40 11.47
C ASN A 53 2.45 -11.86 10.61
N PRO A 54 1.21 -11.79 11.12
CA PRO A 54 0.07 -11.24 10.36
C PRO A 54 0.23 -9.74 10.02
N TRP A 55 1.30 -9.11 10.52
CA TRP A 55 1.70 -7.73 10.24
C TRP A 55 2.76 -7.60 9.14
N ASN A 56 3.30 -8.72 8.62
CA ASN A 56 4.28 -8.71 7.55
C ASN A 56 3.57 -8.87 6.20
N TYR A 57 3.85 -7.96 5.26
CA TYR A 57 3.24 -7.93 3.94
C TYR A 57 4.28 -7.57 2.87
N ALA A 58 4.05 -8.08 1.66
CA ALA A 58 4.94 -7.86 0.53
C ALA A 58 5.00 -6.36 0.18
N PRO A 59 6.14 -5.88 -0.36
CA PRO A 59 6.24 -4.52 -0.81
C PRO A 59 5.17 -4.24 -1.89
N GLU A 60 4.51 -3.09 -1.79
CA GLU A 60 3.51 -2.63 -2.74
C GLU A 60 3.68 -1.13 -2.98
N PHE A 61 3.68 -0.71 -4.25
CA PHE A 61 3.77 0.71 -4.57
C PHE A 61 2.40 1.37 -4.46
N LEU A 62 2.25 2.28 -3.51
CA LEU A 62 1.08 3.16 -3.41
C LEU A 62 1.12 4.26 -4.48
N LYS A 63 2.34 4.72 -4.82
CA LYS A 63 2.58 5.68 -5.89
C LYS A 63 3.85 5.28 -6.63
N VAL A 64 3.77 5.23 -7.95
CA VAL A 64 4.94 5.06 -8.81
C VAL A 64 5.19 6.35 -9.59
N PHE A 65 6.46 6.61 -9.87
CA PHE A 65 6.85 7.61 -10.84
C PHE A 65 6.48 7.15 -12.25
N GLY A 66 6.29 8.09 -13.17
CA GLY A 66 6.05 7.83 -14.58
C GLY A 66 7.22 8.27 -15.44
N ASP A 67 7.07 8.13 -16.76
CA ASP A 67 8.05 8.60 -17.73
C ASP A 67 8.26 10.12 -17.61
N VAL A 68 9.52 10.54 -17.61
CA VAL A 68 9.92 11.95 -17.48
C VAL A 68 10.58 12.41 -18.77
N ARG A 69 10.17 13.57 -19.28
CA ARG A 69 10.80 14.23 -20.44
C ARG A 69 11.50 15.50 -19.99
N VAL A 70 12.80 15.61 -20.21
CA VAL A 70 13.60 16.77 -19.77
C VAL A 70 14.75 17.06 -20.73
N HIS A 71 15.15 18.32 -20.81
CA HIS A 71 16.33 18.72 -21.57
C HIS A 71 17.62 18.37 -20.81
N VAL A 72 18.73 18.24 -21.54
CA VAL A 72 20.07 18.14 -20.94
C VAL A 72 20.33 19.40 -20.10
N GLY A 73 20.86 19.20 -18.90
CA GLY A 73 21.08 20.24 -17.88
C GLY A 73 19.86 20.57 -17.02
N GLY A 74 18.68 20.00 -17.33
CA GLY A 74 17.52 20.08 -16.45
C GLY A 74 17.62 19.15 -15.24
N LYS A 75 16.62 19.23 -14.36
CA LYS A 75 16.48 18.36 -13.19
C LYS A 75 15.38 17.32 -13.43
N ALA A 76 15.67 16.05 -13.13
CA ALA A 76 14.68 14.97 -13.14
C ALA A 76 14.49 14.41 -11.71
N VAL A 77 13.25 14.05 -11.38
CA VAL A 77 12.90 13.45 -10.08
C VAL A 77 11.98 12.27 -10.32
N PHE A 78 12.33 11.13 -9.75
CA PHE A 78 11.53 9.91 -9.72
C PHE A 78 11.16 9.62 -8.27
N ASP A 79 9.93 9.93 -7.87
CA ASP A 79 9.41 9.66 -6.54
C ASP A 79 8.40 8.51 -6.56
N CYS A 80 8.59 7.55 -5.66
CA CYS A 80 7.61 6.50 -5.38
C CYS A 80 7.34 6.39 -3.89
N VAL A 81 6.12 5.95 -3.57
CA VAL A 81 5.69 5.62 -2.22
C VAL A 81 5.44 4.13 -2.20
N LEU A 82 6.06 3.45 -1.25
CA LEU A 82 6.04 2.01 -1.12
C LEU A 82 5.68 1.64 0.31
N LEU A 83 4.74 0.72 0.46
CA LEU A 83 4.43 0.07 1.72
C LEU A 83 5.13 -1.29 1.75
N GLY A 84 5.60 -1.73 2.91
CA GLY A 84 6.17 -3.07 3.07
C GLY A 84 6.63 -3.32 4.49
N SER A 85 6.28 -4.49 5.02
CA SER A 85 6.65 -4.88 6.39
C SER A 85 7.19 -6.31 6.39
N PRO A 86 8.43 -6.56 6.83
CA PRO A 86 9.44 -5.61 7.29
C PRO A 86 9.89 -4.64 6.19
N ARG A 87 10.55 -3.53 6.57
CA ARG A 87 11.00 -2.48 5.63
C ARG A 87 11.76 -3.11 4.45
N PRO A 88 11.28 -2.96 3.21
CA PRO A 88 11.91 -3.57 2.06
C PRO A 88 13.24 -2.88 1.73
N LYS A 89 14.17 -3.68 1.22
CA LYS A 89 15.43 -3.18 0.67
C LYS A 89 15.17 -2.62 -0.72
N VAL A 90 15.58 -1.38 -0.93
CA VAL A 90 15.38 -0.64 -2.19
C VAL A 90 16.67 -0.67 -3.00
N CYS A 91 16.58 -1.09 -4.26
CA CYS A 91 17.67 -1.19 -5.21
C CYS A 91 17.28 -0.48 -6.51
N TRP A 92 18.07 0.50 -6.93
CA TRP A 92 17.87 1.18 -8.21
C TRP A 92 18.73 0.56 -9.30
N LEU A 93 18.10 0.34 -10.46
CA LEU A 93 18.71 -0.16 -11.68
C LEU A 93 18.56 0.90 -12.78
N PHE A 94 19.53 0.95 -13.67
CA PHE A 94 19.51 1.75 -14.88
C PHE A 94 19.76 0.84 -16.09
N ASN A 95 18.83 0.83 -17.05
CA ASN A 95 18.85 -0.07 -18.20
C ASN A 95 19.10 -1.54 -17.82
N ASP A 96 18.34 -2.03 -16.82
CA ASP A 96 18.44 -3.39 -16.27
C ASP A 96 19.77 -3.76 -15.57
N GLU A 97 20.70 -2.82 -15.45
CA GLU A 97 21.95 -2.99 -14.71
C GLU A 97 21.93 -2.22 -13.39
N LYS A 98 22.76 -2.64 -12.42
CA LYS A 98 22.91 -1.89 -11.15
C LYS A 98 23.36 -0.46 -11.45
N MET A 99 22.59 0.50 -10.94
CA MET A 99 22.91 1.91 -11.10
C MET A 99 24.25 2.25 -10.44
N ARG A 100 25.12 2.93 -11.18
CA ARG A 100 26.47 3.36 -10.75
C ARG A 100 26.72 4.86 -10.98
N PHE A 101 25.67 5.67 -10.87
CA PHE A 101 25.81 7.12 -10.98
C PHE A 101 26.23 7.71 -9.65
N ASN A 102 27.25 8.58 -9.67
CA ASN A 102 27.73 9.30 -8.49
C ASN A 102 27.16 10.72 -8.41
N ASP A 103 26.48 11.16 -9.46
CA ASP A 103 25.87 12.48 -9.67
C ASP A 103 24.34 12.45 -9.52
N VAL A 104 23.80 11.34 -9.01
CA VAL A 104 22.40 11.21 -8.60
C VAL A 104 22.28 11.18 -7.08
N GLN A 105 21.15 11.66 -6.58
CA GLN A 105 20.82 11.65 -5.16
C GLN A 105 19.67 10.69 -4.94
N VAL A 106 19.87 9.71 -4.07
CA VAL A 106 18.82 8.78 -3.65
C VAL A 106 18.46 9.08 -2.20
N ASP A 107 17.17 9.31 -1.97
CA ASP A 107 16.59 9.54 -0.66
C ASP A 107 15.62 8.39 -0.36
N ASP A 108 16.00 7.50 0.54
CA ASP A 108 15.18 6.38 1.00
C ASP A 108 14.70 6.62 2.44
N THR A 109 13.49 7.12 2.57
CA THR A 109 12.81 7.24 3.87
C THR A 109 12.04 5.95 4.18
N ALA A 110 11.29 5.92 5.28
CA ALA A 110 10.52 4.73 5.68
C ALA A 110 9.57 4.26 4.56
N ASP A 111 8.82 5.20 3.96
CA ASP A 111 7.74 4.90 3.01
C ASP A 111 7.96 5.55 1.63
N VAL A 112 8.88 6.52 1.52
CA VAL A 112 9.14 7.27 0.28
C VAL A 112 10.54 6.98 -0.22
N CYS A 113 10.63 6.59 -1.49
CA CYS A 113 11.89 6.41 -2.21
C CYS A 113 11.95 7.45 -3.33
N ARG A 114 12.98 8.27 -3.34
CA ARG A 114 13.15 9.33 -4.34
C ARG A 114 14.53 9.29 -4.95
N LEU A 115 14.58 9.26 -6.27
CA LEU A 115 15.80 9.45 -7.03
C LEU A 115 15.75 10.83 -7.70
N THR A 116 16.76 11.64 -7.46
CA THR A 116 16.90 12.98 -8.05
C THR A 116 18.16 13.02 -8.90
N VAL A 117 18.01 13.42 -10.16
CA VAL A 117 19.12 13.74 -11.07
C VAL A 117 19.18 15.26 -11.16
N PRO A 118 20.08 15.94 -10.43
CA PRO A 118 20.11 17.41 -10.38
C PRO A 118 20.44 18.04 -11.74
N TYR A 119 21.33 17.39 -12.49
CA TYR A 119 21.76 17.84 -13.81
C TYR A 119 21.74 16.65 -14.79
N VAL A 120 20.71 16.60 -15.62
CA VAL A 120 20.53 15.51 -16.59
C VAL A 120 21.57 15.62 -17.69
N MET A 121 22.18 14.50 -18.03
CA MET A 121 23.24 14.38 -19.03
C MET A 121 22.80 13.37 -20.09
N PRO A 122 23.41 13.35 -21.29
CA PRO A 122 23.04 12.40 -22.32
C PRO A 122 23.08 10.92 -21.89
N HIS A 123 23.98 10.57 -20.97
CA HIS A 123 24.12 9.21 -20.43
C HIS A 123 23.09 8.86 -19.35
N HIS A 124 22.34 9.85 -18.85
CA HIS A 124 21.23 9.63 -17.92
C HIS A 124 19.95 9.20 -18.63
N PHE A 125 19.83 9.39 -19.94
CA PHE A 125 18.64 8.96 -20.67
C PHE A 125 18.58 7.43 -20.78
N GLY A 126 17.46 6.85 -20.39
CA GLY A 126 17.29 5.42 -20.28
C GLY A 126 16.17 5.05 -19.31
N THR A 127 16.08 3.77 -18.97
CA THR A 127 15.06 3.22 -18.08
C THR A 127 15.57 3.15 -16.65
N PHE A 128 14.89 3.83 -15.74
CA PHE A 128 15.11 3.76 -14.31
C PHE A 128 14.14 2.73 -13.72
N THR A 129 14.68 1.70 -13.07
CA THR A 129 13.88 0.64 -12.44
C THR A 129 14.20 0.59 -10.96
N VAL A 130 13.16 0.66 -10.12
CA VAL A 130 13.28 0.45 -8.68
C VAL A 130 12.81 -0.96 -8.34
N LEU A 131 13.66 -1.70 -7.64
CA LEU A 131 13.37 -3.03 -7.11
C LEU A 131 13.34 -2.96 -5.60
N CYS A 132 12.21 -3.35 -5.03
CA CYS A 132 11.98 -3.37 -3.60
C CYS A 132 11.73 -4.81 -3.16
N GLU A 133 12.51 -5.31 -2.21
CA GLU A 133 12.42 -6.71 -1.78
C GLU A 133 12.41 -6.81 -0.26
N ASN A 134 11.51 -7.63 0.28
CA ASN A 134 11.54 -8.08 1.68
C ASN A 134 11.39 -9.60 1.75
N GLU A 135 11.45 -10.17 2.96
CA GLU A 135 11.27 -11.62 3.19
C GLU A 135 9.92 -12.16 2.69
N VAL A 136 8.93 -11.27 2.58
CA VAL A 136 7.56 -11.58 2.20
C VAL A 136 7.46 -11.67 0.68
N GLY A 137 7.96 -10.67 -0.06
CA GLY A 137 7.93 -10.64 -1.52
C GLY A 137 8.76 -9.51 -2.13
N ARG A 138 8.46 -9.17 -3.39
CA ARG A 138 9.15 -8.13 -4.16
C ARG A 138 8.19 -7.30 -4.99
N ALA A 139 8.52 -6.03 -5.19
CA ALA A 139 7.84 -5.11 -6.08
C ALA A 139 8.85 -4.45 -7.01
N VAL A 140 8.47 -4.25 -8.27
CA VAL A 140 9.31 -3.60 -9.27
C VAL A 140 8.48 -2.55 -9.99
N ALA A 141 9.06 -1.36 -10.17
CA ALA A 141 8.48 -0.29 -10.98
C ALA A 141 9.56 0.31 -11.88
N SER A 142 9.20 0.65 -13.11
CA SER A 142 10.13 1.21 -14.09
C SER A 142 9.52 2.40 -14.81
N ALA A 143 10.38 3.34 -15.22
CA ALA A 143 10.02 4.47 -16.06
C ALA A 143 11.20 4.95 -16.87
N GLN A 144 10.92 5.68 -17.95
CA GLN A 144 11.92 6.18 -18.88
C GLN A 144 12.22 7.65 -18.65
N LEU A 145 13.51 7.99 -18.62
CA LEU A 145 13.99 9.35 -18.79
C LEU A 145 14.25 9.61 -20.27
N LEU A 146 13.46 10.48 -20.87
CA LEU A 146 13.52 10.79 -22.29
C LEU A 146 13.97 12.25 -22.52
N PRO A 147 14.71 12.53 -23.60
CA PRO A 147 15.03 13.89 -23.96
C PRO A 147 13.76 14.65 -24.36
N LEU A 148 13.55 15.82 -23.79
CA LEU A 148 12.48 16.72 -24.22
C LEU A 148 12.89 17.34 -25.56
N SER A 149 12.28 16.85 -26.65
CA SER A 149 12.45 17.45 -27.97
C SER A 149 11.58 18.71 -28.05
N ILE A 150 12.21 19.88 -28.14
CA ILE A 150 11.49 21.11 -28.48
C ILE A 150 11.08 20.95 -29.96
N PRO A 151 9.78 20.96 -30.31
CA PRO A 151 9.39 20.98 -31.71
C PRO A 151 10.03 22.23 -32.34
N PRO A 152 10.62 22.14 -33.55
CA PRO A 152 11.21 23.31 -34.20
C PRO A 152 10.13 24.39 -34.24
N GLN A 153 10.40 25.54 -33.63
CA GLN A 153 9.48 26.67 -33.69
C GLN A 153 9.20 26.94 -35.16
N ALA A 154 7.94 26.78 -35.57
CA ALA A 154 7.51 27.19 -36.89
C ALA A 154 7.88 28.67 -37.01
N ASN A 155 8.82 28.97 -37.90
CA ASN A 155 9.19 30.32 -38.28
C ASN A 155 7.89 31.08 -38.58
N HIS A 156 7.45 31.94 -37.65
CA HIS A 156 6.52 32.99 -38.01
C HIS A 156 7.29 33.91 -38.93
N GLY A 157 7.09 33.73 -40.24
CA GLY A 157 7.69 34.56 -41.27
C GLY A 157 7.37 36.04 -41.03
N PRO A 158 8.16 36.96 -41.61
CA PRO A 158 7.95 38.38 -41.38
C PRO A 158 6.53 38.75 -41.84
N LEU A 159 5.76 39.36 -40.94
CA LEU A 159 4.55 40.09 -41.32
C LEU A 159 5.03 41.22 -42.24
N GLY A 160 4.59 41.16 -43.50
CA GLY A 160 4.93 42.11 -44.54
C GLY A 160 4.39 43.51 -44.32
#